data_AF-A0A939MMK5-F1
#
_entry.id   AF-A0A939MMK5-F1
#
_cell.length_a   1.000
_cell.length_b   1.000
_cell.length_c   1.000
_cell.angle_alpha   90.00
_cell.angle_beta   90.00
_cell.angle_gamma   90.00
#
_symmetry.space_group_name_H-M   'P 1'
#
loop_
_entity.id
_entity.type
_entity.pdbx_description
1 polymer ?
#
loop_
_entity_poly.entity_id
_entity_poly.type
_entity_poly.pdbx_seq_one_letter_code
_entity_poly.pdbx_strand_id
1 'polypeptide(L)'
;MSTVTAPKGSPSRAAGYTFAYVRSSDPLAKPLLDDLEREYDSRYGVEVFGEPASVEINRYPESSFAEPDGAFLLLLRDGVPVSGGAFFRYDETTAEFKRVWTRSDLRGRGLARLVLTELEHEAKRLGYQRVYLTTGPRQPEAVALYTGHGYTRLFDASKPPEEVGAHPFEKSLADHPVRPRGVVVEVPGTASAAPAKESEAPTTGSGDAPPRGAGGTSAPVPSAHEPSAVRRVVPLRHWWRWIISAIVVFLLAQLVWTFFTNPQWRWPVFAEYFFNDAVLRGLWLTLWMTAVSSVIGFVLGSLLAVARLSGSPLLNSFAWGFIWFFRSVPLIVQLVLWYNLGYLFPTLGIGWPFTYDFWVAEFDTVQLISAVAAAILGLSLHQAAYSAEIIRGGLLSVDQGQLEAAKALGIPRARRFFRITLPQAARAILPNAFNEIISLLKGTSVLFIIALPELFYTVQVIYNRNAQVVPLLLVATVWYTIFTSVLSVIQFYIERHFARGATRELPPTPIQRARRWLRDLPARFRAGRDEVPASVQAAIAAEVK
;
A
#
# COMPACT_ATOMS: atom_id res chain seq x y z
N MET A 1 24.87 -39.50 -52.80
CA MET A 1 24.21 -38.54 -53.70
C MET A 1 22.75 -38.43 -53.29
N SER A 2 22.16 -37.25 -53.05
CA SER A 2 22.79 -35.93 -52.95
C SER A 2 22.06 -35.03 -51.96
N THR A 3 22.85 -34.19 -51.30
CA THR A 3 22.51 -33.03 -50.48
C THR A 3 21.39 -32.15 -51.06
N VAL A 4 20.52 -31.63 -50.18
CA VAL A 4 19.84 -30.35 -50.36
C VAL A 4 20.33 -29.38 -49.29
N THR A 5 20.69 -28.17 -49.70
CA THR A 5 21.53 -27.25 -48.91
C THR A 5 20.71 -26.26 -48.10
N ALA A 6 21.09 -26.03 -46.84
CA ALA A 6 20.50 -24.96 -46.02
C ALA A 6 21.00 -23.57 -46.48
N PRO A 7 20.11 -22.58 -46.70
CA PRO A 7 20.53 -21.21 -47.01
C PRO A 7 21.07 -20.51 -45.76
N LYS A 8 22.33 -20.04 -45.82
CA LYS A 8 22.92 -19.17 -44.79
C LYS A 8 22.54 -17.71 -45.03
N GLY A 9 21.96 -17.07 -44.01
CA GLY A 9 22.12 -15.63 -43.78
C GLY A 9 21.19 -14.68 -44.52
N SER A 10 20.12 -14.27 -43.83
CA SER A 10 19.57 -12.91 -43.92
C SER A 10 19.20 -12.46 -42.49
N PRO A 11 19.21 -11.15 -42.18
CA PRO A 11 19.39 -10.69 -40.80
C PRO A 11 18.14 -10.82 -39.93
N SER A 12 18.36 -10.66 -38.62
CA SER A 12 17.34 -10.46 -37.60
C SER A 12 16.15 -9.63 -38.10
N ARG A 13 14.95 -10.22 -38.12
CA ARG A 13 13.73 -9.42 -38.02
C ARG A 13 13.82 -8.61 -36.73
N ALA A 14 13.73 -7.29 -36.81
CA ALA A 14 13.58 -6.47 -35.62
C ALA A 14 12.25 -6.85 -34.93
N ALA A 15 12.27 -7.02 -33.61
CA ALA A 15 11.08 -7.34 -32.83
C ALA A 15 10.23 -6.06 -32.66
N GLY A 16 9.53 -5.69 -33.74
CA GLY A 16 8.65 -4.52 -33.78
C GLY A 16 7.47 -4.66 -32.83
N TYR A 17 7.02 -3.52 -32.30
CA TYR A 17 5.82 -3.45 -31.47
C TYR A 17 4.63 -3.08 -32.36
N THR A 18 3.43 -3.59 -32.06
CA THR A 18 2.23 -3.32 -32.84
C THR A 18 1.08 -2.92 -31.92
N PHE A 19 0.31 -1.90 -32.30
CA PHE A 19 -0.90 -1.52 -31.56
C PHE A 19 -2.09 -2.38 -31.95
N ALA A 20 -2.79 -2.92 -30.95
CA ALA A 20 -4.07 -3.59 -31.09
C ALA A 20 -5.15 -2.82 -30.33
N TYR A 21 -6.18 -2.37 -31.04
CA TYR A 21 -7.38 -1.78 -30.47
C TYR A 21 -8.34 -2.93 -30.12
N VAL A 22 -8.69 -3.05 -28.84
CA VAL A 22 -9.42 -4.21 -28.30
C VAL A 22 -10.50 -3.75 -27.31
N ARG A 23 -11.39 -4.66 -26.92
CA ARG A 23 -12.30 -4.44 -25.79
C ARG A 23 -11.56 -4.64 -24.47
N SER A 24 -12.01 -4.00 -23.39
CA SER A 24 -11.48 -4.25 -22.04
C SER A 24 -11.79 -5.66 -21.52
N SER A 25 -12.82 -6.31 -22.06
CA SER A 25 -13.19 -7.72 -21.86
C SER A 25 -12.43 -8.71 -22.73
N ASP A 26 -11.53 -8.24 -23.62
CA ASP A 26 -10.75 -9.09 -24.51
C ASP A 26 -9.72 -9.93 -23.70
N PRO A 27 -9.56 -11.24 -23.97
CA PRO A 27 -8.53 -12.07 -23.33
C PRO A 27 -7.10 -11.51 -23.41
N LEU A 28 -6.76 -10.71 -24.42
CA LEU A 28 -5.48 -10.03 -24.55
C LEU A 28 -5.33 -8.84 -23.59
N ALA A 29 -6.43 -8.23 -23.14
CA ALA A 29 -6.41 -7.12 -22.17
C ALA A 29 -6.20 -7.62 -20.74
N LYS A 30 -6.64 -8.85 -20.43
CA LYS A 30 -6.58 -9.41 -19.07
C LYS A 30 -5.20 -9.32 -18.40
N PRO A 31 -4.06 -9.70 -19.03
CA PRO A 31 -2.74 -9.62 -18.37
C PRO A 31 -2.30 -8.21 -17.98
N LEU A 32 -2.84 -7.16 -18.63
CA LEU A 32 -2.63 -5.76 -18.24
C LEU A 32 -3.48 -5.39 -17.03
N LEU A 33 -4.76 -5.75 -17.05
CA LEU A 33 -5.70 -5.44 -15.96
C LEU A 33 -5.32 -6.17 -14.66
N ASP A 34 -5.02 -7.47 -14.75
CA ASP A 34 -4.58 -8.30 -13.62
C ASP A 34 -3.31 -7.74 -12.94
N ASP A 35 -2.39 -7.10 -13.67
CA ASP A 35 -1.15 -6.53 -13.11
C ASP A 35 -1.31 -5.09 -12.64
N LEU A 36 -2.16 -4.30 -13.30
CA LEU A 36 -2.57 -2.97 -12.84
C LEU A 36 -3.29 -3.05 -11.48
N GLU A 37 -4.16 -4.04 -11.30
CA GLU A 37 -4.86 -4.34 -10.04
C GLU A 37 -3.86 -4.67 -8.92
N ARG A 38 -2.95 -5.63 -9.16
CA ARG A 38 -1.87 -5.96 -8.21
C ARG A 38 -0.99 -4.76 -7.85
N GLU A 39 -0.65 -3.91 -8.82
CA GLU A 39 0.15 -2.71 -8.58
C GLU A 39 -0.61 -1.66 -7.75
N TYR A 40 -1.90 -1.48 -7.98
CA TYR A 40 -2.70 -0.51 -7.24
C TYR A 40 -2.93 -0.99 -5.79
N ASP A 41 -3.31 -2.25 -5.59
CA ASP A 41 -3.46 -2.82 -4.24
C ASP A 41 -2.14 -2.76 -3.44
N SER A 42 -1.00 -3.08 -4.07
CA SER A 42 0.30 -3.07 -3.39
C SER A 42 0.88 -1.66 -3.12
N ARG A 43 0.47 -0.62 -3.86
CA ARG A 43 0.89 0.77 -3.62
C ARG A 43 -0.04 1.55 -2.68
N TYR A 44 -1.34 1.28 -2.76
CA TYR A 44 -2.39 2.13 -2.19
C TYR A 44 -3.31 1.41 -1.20
N GLY A 45 -3.48 0.09 -1.34
CA GLY A 45 -4.49 -0.68 -0.63
C GLY A 45 -5.87 -0.01 -0.72
N VAL A 46 -6.61 -0.04 0.39
CA VAL A 46 -7.86 0.73 0.56
C VAL A 46 -7.63 2.13 1.16
N GLU A 47 -6.41 2.47 1.57
CA GLU A 47 -6.12 3.66 2.39
C GLU A 47 -6.24 4.98 1.61
N VAL A 48 -5.81 5.00 0.34
CA VAL A 48 -5.64 6.23 -0.44
C VAL A 48 -6.87 6.57 -1.31
N PHE A 49 -7.65 5.56 -1.71
CA PHE A 49 -8.85 5.75 -2.53
C PHE A 49 -10.17 5.43 -1.81
N GLY A 50 -10.11 4.86 -0.60
CA GLY A 50 -11.30 4.44 0.18
C GLY A 50 -11.99 3.16 -0.32
N GLU A 51 -11.57 2.65 -1.47
CA GLU A 51 -12.11 1.47 -2.16
C GLU A 51 -10.93 0.60 -2.68
N PRO A 52 -11.09 -0.72 -2.84
CA PRO A 52 -10.06 -1.60 -3.43
C PRO A 52 -9.71 -1.24 -4.88
N ALA A 53 -8.52 -1.63 -5.36
CA ALA A 53 -8.10 -1.37 -6.74
C ALA A 53 -9.09 -1.93 -7.79
N SER A 54 -9.66 -3.10 -7.51
CA SER A 54 -10.68 -3.75 -8.33
C SER A 54 -11.92 -2.89 -8.56
N VAL A 55 -12.28 -2.02 -7.61
CA VAL A 55 -13.44 -1.12 -7.71
C VAL A 55 -13.09 0.13 -8.52
N GLU A 56 -11.87 0.68 -8.39
CA GLU A 56 -11.42 1.82 -9.22
C GLU A 56 -11.30 1.42 -10.69
N ILE A 57 -10.64 0.29 -10.97
CA ILE A 57 -10.38 -0.20 -12.33
C ILE A 57 -11.68 -0.52 -13.07
N ASN A 58 -12.70 -1.03 -12.37
CA ASN A 58 -14.01 -1.39 -12.92
C ASN A 58 -15.10 -0.30 -12.72
N ARG A 59 -14.76 0.88 -12.18
CA ARG A 59 -15.72 1.97 -11.88
C ARG A 59 -16.49 2.45 -13.11
N TYR A 60 -15.88 2.36 -14.29
CA TYR A 60 -16.46 2.79 -15.56
C TYR A 60 -16.75 1.56 -16.44
N PRO A 61 -17.98 1.43 -16.98
CA PRO A 61 -18.34 0.30 -17.82
C PRO A 61 -17.54 0.29 -19.12
N GLU A 62 -17.35 -0.90 -19.69
CA GLU A 62 -16.62 -1.14 -20.94
C GLU A 62 -17.02 -0.19 -22.08
N SER A 63 -18.31 0.09 -22.23
CA SER A 63 -18.86 0.99 -23.26
C SER A 63 -18.28 2.40 -23.22
N SER A 64 -17.74 2.86 -22.07
CA SER A 64 -17.08 4.17 -21.96
C SER A 64 -15.78 4.25 -22.77
N PHE A 65 -15.15 3.09 -23.04
CA PHE A 65 -13.84 2.96 -23.70
C PHE A 65 -13.97 2.42 -25.14
N ALA A 66 -15.17 2.51 -25.72
CA ALA A 66 -15.49 2.08 -27.07
C ALA A 66 -15.81 3.28 -27.97
N GLU A 67 -15.65 3.12 -29.29
CA GLU A 67 -16.08 4.14 -30.26
C GLU A 67 -17.60 4.35 -30.17
N PRO A 68 -18.10 5.60 -30.31
CA PRO A 68 -17.37 6.79 -30.78
C PRO A 68 -16.70 7.64 -29.69
N ASP A 69 -17.02 7.43 -28.41
CA ASP A 69 -16.64 8.35 -27.32
C ASP A 69 -15.30 7.99 -26.62
N GLY A 70 -14.79 6.76 -26.79
CA GLY A 70 -13.55 6.31 -26.16
C GLY A 70 -12.76 5.27 -26.97
N ALA A 71 -11.63 4.85 -26.43
CA ALA A 71 -10.80 3.78 -27.00
C ALA A 71 -10.04 3.01 -25.89
N PHE A 72 -9.75 1.74 -26.14
CA PHE A 72 -8.87 0.89 -25.33
C PHE A 72 -7.85 0.22 -26.27
N LEU A 73 -6.55 0.35 -25.98
CA LEU A 73 -5.49 -0.16 -26.83
C LEU A 73 -4.34 -0.82 -26.06
N LEU A 74 -3.76 -1.83 -26.69
CA LEU A 74 -2.61 -2.59 -26.21
C LEU A 74 -1.43 -2.38 -27.16
N LEU A 75 -0.25 -2.16 -26.59
CA LEU A 75 1.02 -2.32 -27.28
C LEU A 75 1.43 -3.79 -27.15
N LEU A 76 1.42 -4.51 -28.26
CA LEU A 76 1.86 -5.89 -28.36
C LEU A 76 3.32 -5.95 -28.81
N ARG A 77 4.05 -6.97 -28.32
CA ARG A 77 5.35 -7.39 -28.85
C ARG A 77 5.30 -8.88 -29.10
N ASP A 78 5.65 -9.32 -30.31
CA ASP A 78 5.63 -10.75 -30.68
C ASP A 78 4.27 -11.43 -30.39
N GLY A 79 3.16 -10.65 -30.47
CA GLY A 79 1.79 -11.07 -30.15
C GLY A 79 1.38 -10.92 -28.68
N VAL A 80 2.31 -10.65 -27.76
CA VAL A 80 2.07 -10.60 -26.30
C VAL A 80 1.89 -9.15 -25.82
N PRO A 81 0.90 -8.84 -24.96
CA PRO A 81 0.75 -7.49 -24.39
C PRO A 81 1.93 -7.11 -23.49
N VAL A 82 2.50 -5.93 -23.74
CA VAL A 82 3.64 -5.38 -22.99
C VAL A 82 3.36 -4.00 -22.36
N SER A 83 2.41 -3.27 -22.92
CA SER A 83 1.93 -1.98 -22.42
C SER A 83 0.50 -1.76 -22.93
N GLY A 84 -0.20 -0.76 -22.41
CA GLY A 84 -1.51 -0.36 -22.94
C GLY A 84 -2.10 0.79 -22.15
N GLY A 85 -3.29 1.23 -22.57
CA GLY A 85 -4.03 2.31 -21.93
C GLY A 85 -5.37 2.54 -22.62
N ALA A 86 -6.18 3.43 -22.06
CA ALA A 86 -7.51 3.70 -22.56
C ALA A 86 -7.89 5.17 -22.32
N PHE A 87 -8.92 5.64 -23.02
CA PHE A 87 -9.59 6.89 -22.67
C PHE A 87 -11.10 6.79 -22.87
N PHE A 88 -11.80 7.69 -22.21
CA PHE A 88 -13.23 7.93 -22.36
C PHE A 88 -13.50 9.44 -22.40
N ARG A 89 -14.74 9.81 -22.74
CA ARG A 89 -15.16 11.20 -22.84
C ARG A 89 -15.22 11.90 -21.48
N TYR A 90 -14.56 13.05 -21.36
CA TYR A 90 -14.69 13.94 -20.20
C TYR A 90 -15.67 15.09 -20.48
N ASP A 91 -15.55 15.74 -21.64
CA ASP A 91 -16.51 16.75 -22.12
C ASP A 91 -16.65 16.71 -23.66
N GLU A 92 -17.17 17.75 -24.31
CA GLU A 92 -17.34 17.84 -25.77
C GLU A 92 -16.00 17.96 -26.53
N THR A 93 -14.92 18.29 -25.83
CA THR A 93 -13.59 18.64 -26.36
C THR A 93 -12.43 17.93 -25.67
N THR A 94 -12.67 17.33 -24.49
CA THR A 94 -11.65 16.68 -23.65
C THR A 94 -11.88 15.18 -23.52
N ALA A 95 -10.80 14.39 -23.71
CA ALA A 95 -10.74 12.99 -23.33
C ALA A 95 -10.03 12.81 -21.98
N GLU A 96 -10.51 11.91 -21.11
CA GLU A 96 -9.80 11.51 -19.89
C GLU A 96 -9.05 10.18 -20.10
N PHE A 97 -7.73 10.20 -19.97
CA PHE A 97 -6.89 9.00 -20.12
C PHE A 97 -6.81 8.22 -18.80
N LYS A 98 -6.96 6.90 -18.89
CA LYS A 98 -6.94 5.93 -17.77
C LYS A 98 -6.15 4.68 -18.14
N ARG A 99 -5.85 3.86 -17.12
CA ARG A 99 -5.24 2.52 -17.24
C ARG A 99 -3.91 2.48 -18.03
N VAL A 100 -3.20 3.61 -18.13
CA VAL A 100 -1.89 3.70 -18.81
C VAL A 100 -0.86 2.93 -17.99
N TRP A 101 -0.42 1.79 -18.53
CA TRP A 101 0.45 0.84 -17.84
C TRP A 101 1.50 0.25 -18.80
N THR A 102 2.64 -0.13 -18.22
CA THR A 102 3.68 -0.97 -18.86
C THR A 102 4.06 -2.08 -17.90
N ARG A 103 4.24 -3.30 -18.42
CA ARG A 103 4.81 -4.44 -17.69
C ARG A 103 6.03 -4.02 -16.87
N SER A 104 6.06 -4.42 -15.60
CA SER A 104 7.11 -4.06 -14.64
C SER A 104 8.54 -4.39 -15.13
N ASP A 105 8.74 -5.55 -15.76
CA ASP A 105 10.02 -6.00 -16.34
C ASP A 105 10.45 -5.25 -17.62
N LEU A 106 9.55 -4.44 -18.19
CA LEU A 106 9.76 -3.69 -19.43
C LEU A 106 9.74 -2.15 -19.24
N ARG A 107 9.67 -1.66 -18.00
CA ARG A 107 9.73 -0.22 -17.67
C ARG A 107 11.09 0.38 -17.98
N GLY A 108 11.13 1.71 -18.08
CA GLY A 108 12.32 2.47 -18.52
C GLY A 108 12.59 2.44 -20.03
N ARG A 109 11.99 1.51 -20.79
CA ARG A 109 12.22 1.32 -22.24
C ARG A 109 11.35 2.21 -23.15
N GLY A 110 10.78 3.29 -22.63
CA GLY A 110 9.95 4.25 -23.38
C GLY A 110 8.55 3.78 -23.80
N LEU A 111 8.16 2.52 -23.55
CA LEU A 111 6.89 1.93 -24.04
C LEU A 111 5.64 2.74 -23.65
N ALA A 112 5.56 3.24 -22.41
CA ALA A 112 4.47 4.10 -21.96
C ALA A 112 4.34 5.42 -22.75
N ARG A 113 5.45 5.97 -23.27
CA ARG A 113 5.43 7.16 -24.12
C ARG A 113 4.82 6.84 -25.49
N LEU A 114 5.10 5.66 -26.07
CA LEU A 114 4.44 5.21 -27.30
C LEU A 114 2.93 5.08 -27.10
N VAL A 115 2.50 4.44 -26.00
CA VAL A 115 1.08 4.31 -25.64
C VAL A 115 0.40 5.68 -25.54
N LEU A 116 1.01 6.64 -24.83
CA LEU A 116 0.45 8.00 -24.73
C LEU A 116 0.38 8.70 -26.09
N THR A 117 1.43 8.61 -26.91
CA THR A 117 1.43 9.20 -28.27
C THR A 117 0.31 8.62 -29.14
N GLU A 118 0.04 7.31 -29.07
CA GLU A 118 -1.05 6.69 -29.83
C GLU A 118 -2.44 7.04 -29.28
N LEU A 119 -2.62 7.07 -27.95
CA LEU A 119 -3.87 7.56 -27.33
C LEU A 119 -4.15 9.02 -27.72
N GLU A 120 -3.12 9.87 -27.81
CA GLU A 120 -3.23 11.26 -28.26
C GLU A 120 -3.63 11.38 -29.74
N HIS A 121 -3.06 10.55 -30.63
CA HIS A 121 -3.48 10.47 -32.04
C HIS A 121 -4.95 10.03 -32.16
N GLU A 122 -5.35 9.00 -31.42
CA GLU A 122 -6.69 8.43 -31.48
C GLU A 122 -7.74 9.38 -30.89
N ALA A 123 -7.45 10.02 -29.76
CA ALA A 123 -8.30 11.06 -29.20
C ALA A 123 -8.50 12.22 -30.19
N LYS A 124 -7.42 12.66 -30.85
CA LYS A 124 -7.50 13.68 -31.91
C LYS A 124 -8.33 13.21 -33.12
N ARG A 125 -8.22 11.93 -33.52
CA ARG A 125 -9.03 11.35 -34.60
C ARG A 125 -10.53 11.33 -34.27
N LEU A 126 -10.88 11.12 -33.00
CA LEU A 126 -12.26 11.22 -32.50
C LEU A 126 -12.72 12.67 -32.22
N GLY A 127 -11.90 13.67 -32.56
CA GLY A 127 -12.25 15.10 -32.50
C GLY A 127 -11.88 15.82 -31.20
N TYR A 128 -11.27 15.13 -30.23
CA TYR A 128 -10.84 15.76 -28.98
C TYR A 128 -9.67 16.73 -29.22
N GLN A 129 -9.71 17.86 -28.53
CA GLN A 129 -8.74 18.96 -28.61
C GLN A 129 -7.81 19.03 -27.39
N ARG A 130 -8.19 18.35 -26.29
CA ARG A 130 -7.48 18.31 -25.02
C ARG A 130 -7.49 16.90 -24.43
N VAL A 131 -6.43 16.57 -23.71
CA VAL A 131 -6.35 15.41 -22.82
C VAL A 131 -6.33 15.91 -21.37
N TYR A 132 -7.08 15.24 -20.51
CA TYR A 132 -6.96 15.31 -19.06
C TYR A 132 -6.53 13.92 -18.54
N LEU A 133 -5.71 13.85 -17.49
CA LEU A 133 -5.40 12.59 -16.81
C LEU A 133 -5.02 12.77 -15.34
N THR A 134 -5.07 11.67 -14.59
CA THR A 134 -4.77 11.63 -13.16
C THR A 134 -3.84 10.47 -12.82
N THR A 135 -2.89 10.66 -11.92
CA THR A 135 -2.07 9.58 -11.33
C THR A 135 -2.01 9.73 -9.81
N GLY A 136 -1.82 8.64 -9.06
CA GLY A 136 -1.86 8.69 -7.60
C GLY A 136 -0.61 9.33 -6.95
N PRO A 137 -0.64 9.53 -5.62
CA PRO A 137 0.42 10.24 -4.91
C PRO A 137 1.74 9.47 -4.86
N ARG A 138 1.71 8.14 -5.00
CA ARG A 138 2.86 7.22 -4.89
C ARG A 138 3.35 6.74 -6.26
N GLN A 139 3.25 7.58 -7.30
CA GLN A 139 3.68 7.32 -8.69
C GLN A 139 4.60 8.43 -9.25
N PRO A 140 5.78 8.68 -8.67
CA PRO A 140 6.73 9.69 -9.16
C PRO A 140 7.22 9.41 -10.60
N GLU A 141 7.27 8.16 -11.03
CA GLU A 141 7.63 7.77 -12.40
C GLU A 141 6.57 8.18 -13.43
N ALA A 142 5.28 8.21 -13.04
CA ALA A 142 4.21 8.67 -13.90
C ALA A 142 4.22 10.21 -13.98
N VAL A 143 4.42 10.91 -12.85
CA VAL A 143 4.65 12.36 -12.82
C VAL A 143 5.82 12.76 -13.74
N ALA A 144 6.91 12.00 -13.73
CA ALA A 144 8.04 12.20 -14.63
C ALA A 144 7.69 11.92 -16.10
N LEU A 145 6.97 10.83 -16.38
CA LEU A 145 6.51 10.47 -17.74
C LEU A 145 5.65 11.57 -18.37
N TYR A 146 4.60 12.03 -17.68
CA TYR A 146 3.66 13.01 -18.23
C TYR A 146 4.32 14.38 -18.41
N THR A 147 5.06 14.87 -17.40
CA THR A 147 5.84 16.12 -17.52
C THR A 147 6.81 16.01 -18.70
N GLY A 148 7.53 14.89 -18.80
CA GLY A 148 8.47 14.57 -19.89
C GLY A 148 7.81 14.18 -21.22
N HIS A 149 6.50 14.37 -21.37
CA HIS A 149 5.77 14.18 -22.64
C HIS A 149 4.89 15.39 -22.99
N GLY A 150 5.10 16.53 -22.32
CA GLY A 150 4.43 17.80 -22.63
C GLY A 150 3.09 18.02 -21.91
N TYR A 151 2.81 17.28 -20.83
CA TYR A 151 1.64 17.54 -19.99
C TYR A 151 1.94 18.61 -18.92
N THR A 152 1.03 19.56 -18.78
CA THR A 152 1.04 20.58 -17.74
C THR A 152 0.48 19.99 -16.44
N ARG A 153 1.11 20.30 -15.30
CA ARG A 153 0.63 19.88 -13.97
C ARG A 153 -0.47 20.84 -13.51
N LEU A 154 -1.57 20.29 -13.02
CA LEU A 154 -2.69 21.07 -12.45
C LEU A 154 -2.70 21.01 -10.90
N PHE A 155 -1.53 20.87 -10.28
CA PHE A 155 -1.37 20.78 -8.83
C PHE A 155 -0.08 21.44 -8.33
N ASP A 156 -0.09 21.80 -7.04
CA ASP A 156 1.04 22.41 -6.33
C ASP A 156 2.10 21.35 -5.99
N ALA A 157 3.20 21.34 -6.75
CA ALA A 157 4.32 20.44 -6.57
C ALA A 157 5.26 20.83 -5.40
N SER A 158 4.97 21.90 -4.64
CA SER A 158 5.70 22.23 -3.40
C SER A 158 5.17 21.48 -2.17
N LYS A 159 3.97 20.93 -2.26
CA LYS A 159 3.31 20.18 -1.18
C LYS A 159 3.74 18.71 -1.12
N PRO A 160 3.60 18.04 0.04
CA PRO A 160 3.74 16.59 0.13
C PRO A 160 2.76 15.89 -0.84
N PRO A 161 3.19 14.91 -1.64
CA PRO A 161 2.32 14.23 -2.61
C PRO A 161 1.02 13.67 -1.99
N GLU A 162 1.11 13.11 -0.77
CA GLU A 162 -0.06 12.58 -0.06
C GLU A 162 -1.03 13.66 0.46
N GLU A 163 -0.62 14.94 0.53
CA GLU A 163 -1.53 16.08 0.79
C GLU A 163 -2.27 16.52 -0.48
N VAL A 164 -1.67 16.31 -1.66
CA VAL A 164 -2.29 16.58 -2.97
C VAL A 164 -3.26 15.46 -3.37
N GLY A 165 -2.93 14.21 -3.03
CA GLY A 165 -3.74 13.04 -3.37
C GLY A 165 -3.56 12.66 -4.84
N ALA A 166 -4.63 12.78 -5.64
CA ALA A 166 -4.51 12.59 -7.08
C ALA A 166 -3.75 13.76 -7.72
N HIS A 167 -2.79 13.45 -8.59
CA HIS A 167 -2.02 14.40 -9.38
C HIS A 167 -2.69 14.60 -10.77
N PRO A 168 -3.45 15.68 -11.00
CA PRO A 168 -4.04 16.00 -12.30
C PRO A 168 -3.04 16.61 -13.30
N PHE A 169 -3.24 16.31 -14.57
CA PHE A 169 -2.47 16.82 -15.70
C PHE A 169 -3.39 17.15 -16.89
N GLU A 170 -2.99 18.11 -17.72
CA GLU A 170 -3.63 18.36 -19.02
C GLU A 170 -2.62 18.58 -20.17
N LYS A 171 -3.08 18.41 -21.41
CA LYS A 171 -2.30 18.67 -22.65
C LYS A 171 -3.23 19.05 -23.80
N SER A 172 -2.82 20.00 -24.65
CA SER A 172 -3.52 20.32 -25.90
C SER A 172 -3.07 19.40 -27.04
N LEU A 173 -4.00 19.01 -27.91
CA LEU A 173 -3.78 18.14 -29.06
C LEU A 173 -3.60 18.91 -30.39
N ALA A 174 -3.62 20.25 -30.38
CA ALA A 174 -3.65 21.10 -31.57
C ALA A 174 -2.61 20.70 -32.65
N ASP A 175 -1.37 20.41 -32.24
CA ASP A 175 -0.23 20.28 -33.17
C ASP A 175 0.20 18.84 -33.50
N HIS A 176 -0.40 17.80 -32.90
CA HIS A 176 0.02 16.40 -33.16
C HIS A 176 -0.50 15.87 -34.53
N PRO A 177 0.34 15.22 -35.36
CA PRO A 177 -0.07 14.67 -36.64
C PRO A 177 -0.79 13.32 -36.47
N VAL A 178 -1.95 13.14 -37.10
CA VAL A 178 -2.72 11.88 -37.03
C VAL A 178 -2.06 10.78 -37.88
N ARG A 179 -1.98 9.56 -37.34
CA ARG A 179 -1.49 8.36 -38.04
C ARG A 179 -2.63 7.36 -38.30
N PRO A 180 -2.53 6.50 -39.33
CA PRO A 180 -3.47 5.40 -39.53
C PRO A 180 -3.27 4.30 -38.46
N ARG A 181 -4.37 3.65 -38.06
CA ARG A 181 -4.37 2.55 -37.07
C ARG A 181 -3.47 1.38 -37.51
N GLY A 182 -2.80 0.75 -36.56
CA GLY A 182 -2.12 -0.56 -36.74
C GLY A 182 -0.68 -0.51 -37.28
N VAL A 183 -0.02 0.64 -37.29
CA VAL A 183 1.38 0.77 -37.72
C VAL A 183 2.32 0.03 -36.76
N VAL A 184 3.28 -0.71 -37.32
CA VAL A 184 4.39 -1.31 -36.54
C VAL A 184 5.36 -0.21 -36.10
N VAL A 185 5.63 -0.13 -34.81
CA VAL A 185 6.52 0.85 -34.20
C VAL A 185 7.81 0.16 -33.74
N GLU A 186 8.94 0.59 -34.31
CA GLU A 186 10.26 0.25 -33.79
C GLU A 186 10.61 1.18 -32.62
N VAL A 187 11.17 0.61 -31.54
CA VAL A 187 11.74 1.37 -30.43
C VAL A 187 13.22 1.60 -30.73
N PRO A 188 13.71 2.85 -30.84
CA PRO A 188 15.12 3.13 -31.01
C PRO A 188 15.97 2.54 -29.88
N GLY A 189 17.12 1.95 -30.23
CA GLY A 189 18.06 1.39 -29.25
C GLY A 189 18.53 2.45 -28.24
N THR A 190 18.68 2.05 -26.97
CA THR A 190 18.99 2.96 -25.87
C THR A 190 20.37 3.60 -26.02
N ALA A 191 20.42 4.86 -26.45
CA ALA A 191 21.62 5.69 -26.39
C ALA A 191 21.96 6.00 -24.92
N SER A 192 23.25 5.88 -24.57
CA SER A 192 23.74 6.18 -23.21
C SER A 192 23.69 7.68 -22.93
N ALA A 193 23.29 8.07 -21.71
CA ALA A 193 23.26 9.46 -21.29
C ALA A 193 24.66 9.92 -20.83
N ALA A 194 25.21 10.93 -21.49
CA ALA A 194 26.39 11.69 -21.07
C ALA A 194 26.03 13.19 -20.98
N PRO A 195 26.68 13.97 -20.08
CA PRO A 195 26.25 15.34 -19.79
C PRO A 195 26.76 16.35 -20.83
N ALA A 196 25.92 17.33 -21.16
CA ALA A 196 26.30 18.49 -21.97
C ALA A 196 26.48 19.75 -21.10
N LYS A 197 27.48 20.56 -21.46
CA LYS A 197 27.72 21.91 -20.95
C LYS A 197 27.41 22.95 -22.04
N GLU A 198 27.14 24.17 -21.58
CA GLU A 198 27.42 25.48 -22.21
C GLU A 198 27.87 25.50 -23.70
N SER A 199 27.13 26.20 -24.57
CA SER A 199 27.49 27.60 -24.88
C SER A 199 26.39 28.42 -25.58
N GLU A 200 26.42 29.74 -25.29
CA GLU A 200 26.15 30.94 -26.12
C GLU A 200 24.93 31.09 -27.07
N ALA A 201 24.59 32.37 -27.30
CA ALA A 201 23.60 32.88 -28.26
C ALA A 201 24.31 33.57 -29.46
N PRO A 202 23.60 34.19 -30.42
CA PRO A 202 23.06 35.54 -30.19
C PRO A 202 21.66 35.80 -30.79
N THR A 203 21.15 37.02 -30.61
CA THR A 203 19.86 37.52 -31.15
C THR A 203 19.99 38.95 -31.72
N THR A 204 18.88 39.54 -32.19
CA THR A 204 18.70 40.87 -32.85
C THR A 204 19.00 40.91 -34.37
N GLY A 205 18.25 41.66 -35.20
CA GLY A 205 16.98 42.36 -34.97
C GLY A 205 16.54 43.30 -36.12
N SER A 206 15.24 43.66 -36.19
CA SER A 206 14.59 44.60 -37.16
C SER A 206 14.59 44.17 -38.67
N GLY A 207 13.74 44.70 -39.57
CA GLY A 207 12.58 45.61 -39.44
C GLY A 207 11.98 46.05 -40.81
N ASP A 208 10.70 46.47 -40.81
CA ASP A 208 9.94 47.20 -41.87
C ASP A 208 9.64 46.57 -43.27
N ALA A 209 8.71 47.22 -44.01
CA ALA A 209 7.95 46.73 -45.19
C ALA A 209 7.36 47.94 -46.01
N PRO A 210 6.37 47.82 -46.95
CA PRO A 210 5.85 46.69 -47.75
C PRO A 210 6.18 46.86 -49.27
N PRO A 211 5.38 47.40 -50.26
CA PRO A 211 3.93 47.64 -50.49
C PRO A 211 3.33 47.05 -51.83
N ARG A 212 2.00 47.22 -52.05
CA ARG A 212 1.17 46.98 -53.28
C ARG A 212 0.87 45.51 -53.67
N GLY A 213 -0.29 45.16 -54.26
CA GLY A 213 -1.56 45.89 -54.44
C GLY A 213 -2.49 45.36 -55.56
N ALA A 214 -3.80 45.22 -55.27
CA ALA A 214 -4.94 44.79 -56.14
C ALA A 214 -4.98 43.30 -56.60
N GLY A 215 -6.16 42.65 -56.77
CA GLY A 215 -7.54 43.06 -56.44
C GLY A 215 -8.63 42.06 -56.90
N GLY A 216 -9.83 42.10 -56.28
CA GLY A 216 -10.99 41.24 -56.58
C GLY A 216 -11.03 39.89 -55.83
N THR A 217 -12.16 39.32 -55.39
CA THR A 217 -13.58 39.74 -55.47
C THR A 217 -14.33 39.26 -54.21
N SER A 218 -15.38 39.98 -53.78
CA SER A 218 -16.01 39.82 -52.45
C SER A 218 -17.14 38.77 -52.36
N ALA A 219 -17.09 37.96 -51.31
CA ALA A 219 -18.24 37.25 -50.71
C ALA A 219 -18.24 37.56 -49.19
N PRO A 220 -19.38 37.51 -48.48
CA PRO A 220 -19.51 38.14 -47.17
C PRO A 220 -18.72 37.44 -46.06
N VAL A 221 -17.86 38.21 -45.38
CA VAL A 221 -17.20 37.80 -44.14
C VAL A 221 -18.25 37.81 -43.01
N PRO A 222 -18.46 36.70 -42.26
CA PRO A 222 -19.22 36.75 -41.03
C PRO A 222 -18.49 37.65 -40.04
N SER A 223 -19.21 38.62 -39.46
CA SER A 223 -18.66 39.61 -38.55
C SER A 223 -17.86 38.98 -37.40
N ALA A 224 -16.86 39.74 -36.92
CA ALA A 224 -15.91 39.32 -35.89
C ALA A 224 -16.57 38.45 -34.79
N HIS A 225 -15.99 37.27 -34.55
CA HIS A 225 -16.41 36.45 -33.41
C HIS A 225 -16.24 37.27 -32.14
N GLU A 226 -17.33 37.41 -31.38
CA GLU A 226 -17.27 37.92 -30.02
C GLU A 226 -16.25 37.09 -29.22
N PRO A 227 -15.47 37.71 -28.31
CA PRO A 227 -14.51 36.98 -27.49
C PRO A 227 -15.28 35.93 -26.67
N SER A 228 -15.15 34.66 -27.08
CA SER A 228 -15.98 33.55 -26.61
C SER A 228 -16.01 33.52 -25.08
N ALA A 229 -17.15 33.89 -24.51
CA ALA A 229 -17.24 34.27 -23.10
C ALA A 229 -16.65 33.17 -22.20
N VAL A 230 -15.60 33.53 -21.46
CA VAL A 230 -14.91 32.61 -20.54
C VAL A 230 -15.95 32.03 -19.59
N ARG A 231 -16.34 30.77 -19.81
CA ARG A 231 -17.38 30.09 -19.02
C ARG A 231 -16.91 30.05 -17.58
N ARG A 232 -17.42 30.99 -16.77
CA ARG A 232 -17.09 31.13 -15.35
C ARG A 232 -17.44 29.83 -14.67
N VAL A 233 -16.43 29.04 -14.30
CA VAL A 233 -16.62 27.74 -13.64
C VAL A 233 -17.25 28.00 -12.28
N VAL A 234 -18.58 27.87 -12.20
CA VAL A 234 -19.31 27.94 -10.94
C VAL A 234 -19.10 26.60 -10.25
N PRO A 235 -18.39 26.53 -9.10
CA PRO A 235 -18.18 25.26 -8.42
C PRO A 235 -19.52 24.72 -7.93
N LEU A 236 -19.85 23.47 -8.28
CA LEU A 236 -21.05 22.82 -7.76
C LEU A 236 -20.99 22.82 -6.23
N ARG A 237 -22.04 23.34 -5.59
CA ARG A 237 -22.08 23.52 -4.13
C ARG A 237 -22.34 22.16 -3.47
N HIS A 238 -21.29 21.49 -3.03
CA HIS A 238 -21.32 20.17 -2.39
C HIS A 238 -21.89 20.22 -0.96
N TRP A 239 -23.10 20.75 -0.78
CA TRP A 239 -23.75 20.90 0.53
C TRP A 239 -23.89 19.57 1.29
N TRP A 240 -24.09 18.46 0.56
CA TRP A 240 -24.12 17.12 1.15
C TRP A 240 -22.84 16.77 1.91
N ARG A 241 -21.66 17.25 1.49
CA ARG A 241 -20.40 17.01 2.23
C ARG A 241 -20.42 17.72 3.57
N TRP A 242 -20.85 18.98 3.60
CA TRP A 242 -20.99 19.77 4.83
C TRP A 242 -22.04 19.16 5.78
N ILE A 243 -23.15 18.66 5.25
CA ILE A 243 -24.19 17.96 6.03
C ILE A 243 -23.63 16.66 6.63
N ILE A 244 -22.94 15.82 5.83
CA ILE A 244 -22.32 14.58 6.34
C ILE A 244 -21.22 14.90 7.37
N SER A 245 -20.36 15.89 7.12
CA SER A 245 -19.34 16.31 8.10
C SER A 245 -19.97 16.83 9.40
N ALA A 246 -21.06 17.60 9.33
CA ALA A 246 -21.78 18.05 10.52
C ALA A 246 -22.42 16.90 11.29
N ILE A 247 -23.03 15.92 10.59
CA ILE A 247 -23.58 14.70 11.19
C ILE A 247 -22.47 13.87 11.85
N VAL A 248 -21.32 13.67 11.19
CA VAL A 248 -20.19 12.92 11.75
C VAL A 248 -19.61 13.63 12.98
N VAL A 249 -19.42 14.95 12.93
CA VAL A 249 -18.96 15.74 14.09
C VAL A 249 -19.98 15.67 15.23
N PHE A 250 -21.28 15.75 14.95
CA PHE A 250 -22.33 15.60 15.95
C PHE A 250 -22.34 14.20 16.58
N LEU A 251 -22.26 13.13 15.78
CA LEU A 251 -22.23 11.75 16.28
C LEU A 251 -20.97 11.47 17.11
N LEU A 252 -19.81 12.00 16.72
CA LEU A 252 -18.57 11.92 17.49
C LEU A 252 -18.67 12.70 18.81
N ALA A 253 -19.22 13.92 18.78
CA ALA A 253 -19.46 14.72 19.99
C ALA A 253 -20.45 14.03 20.94
N GLN A 254 -21.53 13.45 20.41
CA GLN A 254 -22.52 12.69 21.17
C GLN A 254 -21.92 11.42 21.79
N LEU A 255 -21.04 10.72 21.06
CA LEU A 255 -20.32 9.55 21.57
C LEU A 255 -19.34 9.94 22.69
N VAL A 256 -18.55 11.01 22.51
CA VAL A 256 -17.62 11.51 23.52
C VAL A 256 -18.36 12.01 24.76
N TRP A 257 -19.46 12.74 24.59
CA TRP A 257 -20.33 13.16 25.69
C TRP A 257 -20.87 11.95 26.45
N THR A 258 -21.49 10.99 25.75
CA THR A 258 -22.04 9.75 26.34
C THR A 258 -20.96 8.89 27.01
N PHE A 259 -19.72 8.92 26.52
CA PHE A 259 -18.59 8.21 27.14
C PHE A 259 -18.25 8.78 28.53
N PHE A 260 -18.28 10.10 28.72
CA PHE A 260 -17.96 10.69 30.01
C PHE A 260 -19.16 10.87 30.94
N THR A 261 -20.35 11.20 30.43
CA THR A 261 -21.52 11.59 31.26
C THR A 261 -22.47 10.45 31.62
N ASN A 262 -22.47 9.32 30.90
CA ASN A 262 -23.40 8.23 31.17
C ASN A 262 -23.06 7.54 32.52
N PRO A 263 -23.97 7.53 33.51
CA PRO A 263 -23.68 6.97 34.84
C PRO A 263 -23.41 5.46 34.82
N GLN A 264 -23.77 4.73 33.76
CA GLN A 264 -23.51 3.29 33.64
C GLN A 264 -22.01 2.94 33.45
N TRP A 265 -21.16 3.91 33.11
CA TRP A 265 -19.70 3.72 33.15
C TRP A 265 -19.14 3.59 34.58
N ARG A 266 -19.89 4.05 35.59
CA ARG A 266 -19.57 3.96 37.02
C ARG A 266 -18.09 4.23 37.33
N TRP A 267 -17.61 5.41 36.91
CA TRP A 267 -16.21 5.83 37.06
C TRP A 267 -15.54 5.54 38.42
N PRO A 268 -16.21 5.61 39.59
CA PRO A 268 -15.61 5.19 40.86
C PRO A 268 -15.20 3.70 40.89
N VAL A 269 -16.04 2.81 40.33
CA VAL A 269 -15.76 1.37 40.23
C VAL A 269 -14.61 1.10 39.26
N PHE A 270 -14.56 1.82 38.14
CA PHE A 270 -13.40 1.78 37.25
C PHE A 270 -12.11 2.16 38.00
N ALA A 271 -12.12 3.28 38.73
CA ALA A 271 -10.94 3.76 39.46
C ALA A 271 -10.49 2.79 40.58
N GLU A 272 -11.43 2.19 41.31
CA GLU A 272 -11.18 1.16 42.32
C GLU A 272 -10.47 -0.07 41.73
N TYR A 273 -10.97 -0.59 40.60
CA TYR A 273 -10.42 -1.79 39.98
C TYR A 273 -9.19 -1.54 39.09
N PHE A 274 -8.94 -0.31 38.64
CA PHE A 274 -7.86 -0.01 37.68
C PHE A 274 -6.47 -0.35 38.22
N PHE A 275 -6.20 -0.09 39.49
CA PHE A 275 -4.94 -0.46 40.17
C PHE A 275 -5.12 -1.61 41.18
N ASN A 276 -6.18 -2.40 41.05
CA ASN A 276 -6.43 -3.50 41.98
C ASN A 276 -5.36 -4.61 41.86
N ASP A 277 -4.87 -5.07 43.00
CA ASP A 277 -3.82 -6.08 43.15
C ASP A 277 -4.07 -7.38 42.35
N ALA A 278 -5.33 -7.83 42.21
CA ALA A 278 -5.65 -8.97 41.34
C ALA A 278 -5.49 -8.62 39.85
N VAL A 279 -5.99 -7.45 39.43
CA VAL A 279 -5.85 -6.95 38.04
C VAL A 279 -4.38 -6.76 37.68
N LEU A 280 -3.56 -6.20 38.58
CA LEU A 280 -2.12 -6.02 38.37
C LEU A 280 -1.36 -7.36 38.26
N ARG A 281 -1.77 -8.41 38.97
CA ARG A 281 -1.25 -9.78 38.75
C ARG A 281 -1.66 -10.35 37.38
N GLY A 282 -2.92 -10.15 36.98
CA GLY A 282 -3.40 -10.55 35.64
C GLY A 282 -2.61 -9.88 34.52
N LEU A 283 -2.35 -8.58 34.65
CA LEU A 283 -1.45 -7.79 33.79
C LEU A 283 -0.04 -8.39 33.70
N TRP A 284 0.56 -8.70 34.85
CA TRP A 284 1.90 -9.30 34.88
C TRP A 284 1.92 -10.63 34.13
N LEU A 285 0.89 -11.47 34.31
CA LEU A 285 0.80 -12.74 33.58
C LEU A 285 0.59 -12.53 32.07
N THR A 286 -0.27 -11.61 31.65
CA THR A 286 -0.45 -11.21 30.24
C THR A 286 0.89 -10.81 29.60
N LEU A 287 1.66 -9.94 30.26
CA LEU A 287 2.97 -9.47 29.76
C LEU A 287 4.02 -10.57 29.76
N TRP A 288 4.07 -11.40 30.81
CA TRP A 288 5.01 -12.51 30.92
C TRP A 288 4.77 -13.59 29.86
N MET A 289 3.51 -14.00 29.67
CA MET A 289 3.10 -14.93 28.60
C MET A 289 3.46 -14.37 27.23
N THR A 290 3.13 -13.10 26.97
CA THR A 290 3.50 -12.42 25.71
C THR A 290 5.01 -12.48 25.47
N ALA A 291 5.82 -12.13 26.47
CA ALA A 291 7.28 -12.10 26.33
C ALA A 291 7.88 -13.49 26.11
N VAL A 292 7.51 -14.48 26.92
CA VAL A 292 8.00 -15.86 26.83
C VAL A 292 7.61 -16.49 25.49
N SER A 293 6.33 -16.41 25.10
CA SER A 293 5.86 -16.99 23.84
C SER A 293 6.32 -16.23 22.60
N SER A 294 6.58 -14.92 22.70
CA SER A 294 7.29 -14.19 21.65
C SER A 294 8.71 -14.74 21.47
N VAL A 295 9.50 -14.87 22.53
CA VAL A 295 10.90 -15.32 22.43
C VAL A 295 10.96 -16.75 21.87
N ILE A 296 10.19 -17.68 22.42
CA ILE A 296 10.16 -19.08 21.93
C ILE A 296 9.62 -19.12 20.48
N GLY A 297 8.56 -18.37 20.19
CA GLY A 297 7.96 -18.28 18.86
C GLY A 297 8.92 -17.73 17.80
N PHE A 298 9.68 -16.66 18.08
CA PHE A 298 10.67 -16.13 17.14
C PHE A 298 11.89 -17.04 16.98
N VAL A 299 12.32 -17.77 18.01
CA VAL A 299 13.40 -18.76 17.91
C VAL A 299 12.97 -19.95 17.03
N LEU A 300 11.83 -20.57 17.35
CA LEU A 300 11.27 -21.67 16.55
C LEU A 300 10.94 -21.22 15.12
N GLY A 301 10.36 -20.02 14.97
CA GLY A 301 10.04 -19.41 13.68
C GLY A 301 11.29 -19.16 12.83
N SER A 302 12.41 -18.75 13.43
CA SER A 302 13.69 -18.60 12.73
C SER A 302 14.22 -19.94 12.22
N LEU A 303 14.15 -21.00 13.03
CA LEU A 303 14.56 -22.35 12.63
C LEU A 303 13.67 -22.90 11.51
N LEU A 304 12.35 -22.72 11.62
CA LEU A 304 11.37 -23.10 10.61
C LEU A 304 11.59 -22.33 9.30
N ALA A 305 11.86 -21.02 9.34
CA ALA A 305 12.16 -20.22 8.15
C ALA A 305 13.42 -20.73 7.41
N VAL A 306 14.48 -21.09 8.14
CA VAL A 306 15.70 -21.68 7.57
C VAL A 306 15.42 -23.07 6.99
N ALA A 307 14.64 -23.92 7.67
CA ALA A 307 14.21 -25.21 7.14
C ALA A 307 13.35 -25.07 5.86
N ARG A 308 12.48 -24.05 5.82
CA ARG A 308 11.60 -23.70 4.69
C ARG A 308 12.34 -23.11 3.49
N LEU A 309 13.51 -22.54 3.70
CA LEU A 309 14.46 -22.07 2.67
C LEU A 309 15.54 -23.12 2.34
N SER A 310 15.51 -24.28 2.98
CA SER A 310 16.46 -25.37 2.72
C SER A 310 16.15 -26.07 1.39
N GLY A 311 17.22 -26.47 0.69
CA GLY A 311 17.15 -27.36 -0.47
C GLY A 311 16.91 -28.83 -0.10
N SER A 312 16.90 -29.19 1.18
CA SER A 312 16.49 -30.53 1.62
C SER A 312 14.96 -30.65 1.55
N PRO A 313 14.41 -31.59 0.74
CA PRO A 313 12.96 -31.71 0.57
C PRO A 313 12.26 -32.14 1.87
N LEU A 314 12.95 -32.87 2.76
CA LEU A 314 12.41 -33.27 4.07
C LEU A 314 12.23 -32.06 5.00
N LEU A 315 13.26 -31.23 5.14
CA LEU A 315 13.19 -30.00 5.96
C LEU A 315 12.18 -29.01 5.39
N ASN A 316 12.14 -28.87 4.05
CA ASN A 316 11.22 -27.97 3.39
C ASN A 316 9.76 -28.41 3.57
N SER A 317 9.47 -29.70 3.38
CA SER A 317 8.12 -30.29 3.54
C SER A 317 7.66 -30.30 4.99
N PHE A 318 8.53 -30.59 5.95
CA PHE A 318 8.19 -30.51 7.37
C PHE A 318 7.83 -29.07 7.77
N ALA A 319 8.65 -28.08 7.38
CA ALA A 319 8.36 -26.68 7.63
C ALA A 319 7.12 -26.18 6.84
N TRP A 320 6.84 -26.74 5.66
CA TRP A 320 5.59 -26.49 4.92
C TRP A 320 4.38 -26.94 5.74
N GLY A 321 4.38 -28.20 6.19
CA GLY A 321 3.27 -28.79 6.94
C GLY A 321 3.04 -28.10 8.28
N PHE A 322 4.11 -27.80 9.02
CA PHE A 322 4.02 -27.05 10.27
C PHE A 322 3.40 -25.67 10.06
N ILE A 323 3.94 -24.86 9.14
CA ILE A 323 3.49 -23.48 8.92
C ILE A 323 2.04 -23.47 8.39
N TRP A 324 1.69 -24.39 7.49
CA TRP A 324 0.32 -24.55 7.01
C TRP A 324 -0.66 -24.89 8.14
N PHE A 325 -0.36 -25.92 8.94
CA PHE A 325 -1.24 -26.39 10.02
C PHE A 325 -1.45 -25.33 11.10
N PHE A 326 -0.35 -24.81 11.69
CA PHE A 326 -0.41 -23.90 12.82
C PHE A 326 -0.96 -22.51 12.48
N ARG A 327 -0.97 -22.10 11.19
CA ARG A 327 -1.68 -20.92 10.71
C ARG A 327 -3.16 -21.18 10.40
N SER A 328 -3.52 -22.39 9.99
CA SER A 328 -4.89 -22.75 9.59
C SER A 328 -5.80 -23.12 10.76
N VAL A 329 -5.26 -23.71 11.82
CA VAL A 329 -6.04 -24.06 13.03
C VAL A 329 -6.20 -22.83 13.93
N PRO A 330 -7.43 -22.41 14.31
CA PRO A 330 -7.64 -21.27 15.18
C PRO A 330 -6.95 -21.44 16.55
N LEU A 331 -6.31 -20.37 17.06
CA LEU A 331 -5.53 -20.41 18.31
C LEU A 331 -6.32 -20.98 19.51
N ILE A 332 -7.62 -20.67 19.62
CA ILE A 332 -8.48 -21.21 20.68
C ILE A 332 -8.57 -22.75 20.64
N VAL A 333 -8.63 -23.35 19.45
CA VAL A 333 -8.65 -24.81 19.27
C VAL A 333 -7.30 -25.41 19.65
N GLN A 334 -6.20 -24.74 19.30
CA GLN A 334 -4.86 -25.17 19.71
C GLN A 334 -4.72 -25.16 21.24
N LEU A 335 -5.10 -24.06 21.91
CA LEU A 335 -5.01 -23.92 23.37
C LEU A 335 -5.85 -24.96 24.11
N VAL A 336 -7.09 -25.21 23.67
CA VAL A 336 -7.96 -26.25 24.24
C VAL A 336 -7.37 -27.64 24.02
N LEU A 337 -6.79 -27.93 22.85
CA LEU A 337 -6.14 -29.21 22.56
C LEU A 337 -4.91 -29.44 23.45
N TRP A 338 -4.02 -28.45 23.58
CA TRP A 338 -2.81 -28.58 24.40
C TRP A 338 -3.13 -28.71 25.90
N TYR A 339 -4.14 -28.01 26.39
CA TYR A 339 -4.57 -28.12 27.79
C TYR A 339 -5.23 -29.47 28.11
N ASN A 340 -5.95 -30.05 27.14
CA ASN A 340 -6.60 -31.36 27.30
C ASN A 340 -5.76 -32.53 26.74
N LEU A 341 -4.45 -32.34 26.53
CA LEU A 341 -3.58 -33.35 25.90
C LEU A 341 -3.56 -34.69 26.67
N GLY A 342 -3.77 -34.64 27.99
CA GLY A 342 -3.90 -35.83 28.85
C GLY A 342 -5.08 -36.76 28.51
N TYR A 343 -6.11 -36.28 27.80
CA TYR A 343 -7.18 -37.16 27.31
C TYR A 343 -6.80 -37.95 26.05
N LEU A 344 -5.77 -37.52 25.31
CA LEU A 344 -5.24 -38.23 24.14
C LEU A 344 -4.02 -39.08 24.50
N PHE A 345 -3.17 -38.58 25.39
CA PHE A 345 -1.98 -39.26 25.91
C PHE A 345 -1.97 -39.13 27.44
N PRO A 346 -2.55 -40.09 28.21
CA PRO A 346 -2.63 -39.99 29.67
C PRO A 346 -1.27 -39.84 30.36
N THR A 347 -0.25 -40.51 29.81
CA THR A 347 1.15 -40.35 30.19
C THR A 347 2.00 -39.95 28.98
N LEU A 348 3.08 -39.23 29.26
CA LEU A 348 4.14 -38.89 28.32
C LEU A 348 5.47 -39.22 28.98
N GLY A 349 6.37 -39.84 28.23
CA GLY A 349 7.71 -40.19 28.71
C GLY A 349 8.81 -39.86 27.72
N ILE A 350 10.04 -40.20 28.10
CA ILE A 350 11.17 -40.30 27.17
C ILE A 350 11.45 -41.78 26.99
N GLY A 351 11.49 -42.23 25.74
CA GLY A 351 11.53 -43.64 25.41
C GLY A 351 12.55 -44.00 24.34
N TRP A 352 12.91 -45.29 24.29
CA TRP A 352 13.74 -45.79 23.19
C TRP A 352 12.84 -46.15 21.99
N PRO A 353 13.12 -45.65 20.78
CA PRO A 353 12.29 -45.92 19.62
C PRO A 353 12.44 -47.38 19.18
N PHE A 354 11.32 -47.98 18.76
CA PHE A 354 11.22 -49.36 18.25
C PHE A 354 11.44 -50.50 19.29
N THR A 355 11.17 -50.24 20.58
CA THR A 355 11.16 -51.24 21.67
C THR A 355 9.82 -51.33 22.40
N TYR A 356 9.57 -52.47 23.05
CA TYR A 356 8.29 -52.80 23.72
C TYR A 356 8.17 -52.17 25.12
N ASP A 357 9.22 -52.25 25.94
CA ASP A 357 9.37 -51.34 27.10
C ASP A 357 9.74 -49.97 26.54
N PHE A 358 8.72 -49.18 26.22
CA PHE A 358 8.92 -47.94 25.47
C PHE A 358 9.57 -46.86 26.34
N TRP A 359 9.10 -46.65 27.58
CA TRP A 359 9.53 -45.54 28.45
C TRP A 359 10.74 -45.87 29.32
N VAL A 360 11.73 -44.96 29.31
CA VAL A 360 12.86 -44.92 30.27
C VAL A 360 12.51 -44.06 31.49
N ALA A 361 11.66 -43.04 31.29
CA ALA A 361 11.00 -42.27 32.34
C ALA A 361 9.60 -41.89 31.85
N GLU A 362 8.60 -42.00 32.70
CA GLU A 362 7.18 -41.75 32.40
C GLU A 362 6.62 -40.70 33.37
N PHE A 363 5.79 -39.79 32.84
CA PHE A 363 5.18 -38.69 33.57
C PHE A 363 3.68 -38.62 33.26
N ASP A 364 2.88 -38.26 34.25
CA ASP A 364 1.48 -37.88 34.07
C ASP A 364 1.40 -36.61 33.20
N THR A 365 0.68 -36.69 32.08
CA THR A 365 0.58 -35.59 31.10
C THR A 365 -0.13 -34.37 31.67
N VAL A 366 -1.08 -34.54 32.61
CA VAL A 366 -1.79 -33.43 33.25
C VAL A 366 -0.88 -32.70 34.24
N GLN A 367 0.03 -33.43 34.89
CA GLN A 367 1.05 -32.83 35.76
C GLN A 367 2.15 -32.12 34.95
N LEU A 368 2.57 -32.70 33.82
CA LEU A 368 3.58 -32.11 32.94
C LEU A 368 3.05 -30.90 32.16
N ILE A 369 1.82 -30.97 31.64
CA ILE A 369 1.19 -29.97 30.78
C ILE A 369 0.14 -29.18 31.56
N SER A 370 0.62 -28.48 32.60
CA SER A 370 -0.19 -27.49 33.34
C SER A 370 -0.79 -26.41 32.42
N ALA A 371 -1.82 -25.68 32.86
CA ALA A 371 -2.43 -24.59 32.10
C ALA A 371 -1.40 -23.54 31.61
N VAL A 372 -0.35 -23.27 32.39
CA VAL A 372 0.77 -22.39 32.00
C VAL A 372 1.61 -23.02 30.88
N ALA A 373 1.93 -24.31 30.98
CA ALA A 373 2.68 -25.02 29.94
C ALA A 373 1.87 -25.13 28.63
N ALA A 374 0.58 -25.47 28.71
CA ALA A 374 -0.34 -25.49 27.58
C ALA A 374 -0.48 -24.12 26.89
N ALA A 375 -0.59 -23.04 27.68
CA ALA A 375 -0.59 -21.67 27.18
C ALA A 375 0.70 -21.34 26.42
N ILE A 376 1.86 -21.59 27.03
CA ILE A 376 3.17 -21.33 26.42
C ILE A 376 3.33 -22.15 25.13
N LEU A 377 2.98 -23.45 25.14
CA LEU A 377 3.05 -24.31 23.95
C LEU A 377 2.15 -23.79 22.82
N GLY A 378 0.86 -23.58 23.08
CA GLY A 378 -0.09 -23.11 22.07
C GLY A 378 0.28 -21.74 21.49
N LEU A 379 0.56 -20.76 22.34
CA LEU A 379 0.98 -19.43 21.91
C LEU A 379 2.29 -19.47 21.13
N SER A 380 3.30 -20.22 21.59
CA SER A 380 4.63 -20.23 20.94
C SER A 380 4.62 -20.97 19.61
N LEU A 381 3.87 -22.06 19.48
CA LEU A 381 3.76 -22.82 18.22
C LEU A 381 2.97 -22.03 17.16
N HIS A 382 1.89 -21.36 17.58
CA HIS A 382 1.16 -20.42 16.74
C HIS A 382 2.07 -19.26 16.29
N GLN A 383 2.70 -18.57 17.26
CA GLN A 383 3.64 -17.48 17.00
C GLN A 383 4.79 -17.91 16.08
N ALA A 384 5.31 -19.15 16.22
CA ALA A 384 6.38 -19.67 15.38
C ALA A 384 5.95 -19.80 13.91
N ALA A 385 4.72 -20.22 13.63
CA ALA A 385 4.22 -20.37 12.27
C ALA A 385 3.99 -19.01 11.57
N TYR A 386 3.56 -17.98 12.31
CA TYR A 386 3.48 -16.62 11.79
C TYR A 386 4.87 -15.98 11.62
N SER A 387 5.73 -16.09 12.63
CA SER A 387 7.11 -15.58 12.62
C SER A 387 7.96 -16.20 11.52
N ALA A 388 7.84 -17.51 11.28
CA ALA A 388 8.57 -18.20 10.22
C ALA A 388 8.28 -17.64 8.84
N GLU A 389 7.01 -17.32 8.56
CA GLU A 389 6.58 -16.82 7.26
C GLU A 389 7.03 -15.36 7.04
N ILE A 390 7.01 -14.54 8.10
CA ILE A 390 7.56 -13.17 8.08
C ILE A 390 9.08 -13.19 7.84
N ILE A 391 9.82 -14.06 8.55
CA ILE A 391 11.27 -14.21 8.38
C ILE A 391 11.59 -14.73 6.97
N ARG A 392 10.85 -15.72 6.47
CA ARG A 392 10.98 -16.26 5.11
C ARG A 392 10.72 -15.18 4.05
N GLY A 393 9.62 -14.44 4.17
CA GLY A 393 9.26 -13.36 3.25
C GLY A 393 10.30 -12.24 3.24
N GLY A 394 10.73 -11.80 4.42
CA GLY A 394 11.78 -10.78 4.54
C GLY A 394 13.14 -11.23 3.98
N LEU A 395 13.55 -12.49 4.17
CA LEU A 395 14.76 -13.04 3.56
C LEU A 395 14.67 -13.12 2.03
N LEU A 396 13.49 -13.42 1.48
CA LEU A 396 13.23 -13.45 0.03
C LEU A 396 13.04 -12.07 -0.60
N SER A 397 12.75 -11.03 0.20
CA SER A 397 12.63 -9.64 -0.27
C SER A 397 13.97 -9.00 -0.68
N VAL A 398 15.09 -9.64 -0.37
CA VAL A 398 16.42 -9.17 -0.77
C VAL A 398 16.69 -9.54 -2.24
N ASP A 399 17.07 -8.53 -3.03
CA ASP A 399 17.39 -8.69 -4.45
C ASP A 399 18.44 -9.81 -4.70
N GLN A 400 18.15 -10.66 -5.69
CA GLN A 400 19.03 -11.77 -6.07
C GLN A 400 20.31 -11.27 -6.76
N GLY A 401 20.25 -10.17 -7.52
CA GLY A 401 21.40 -9.57 -8.17
C GLY A 401 22.51 -9.20 -7.17
N GLN A 402 22.16 -8.68 -6.00
CA GLN A 402 23.12 -8.48 -4.90
C GLN A 402 23.76 -9.78 -4.39
N LEU A 403 22.97 -10.85 -4.27
CA LEU A 403 23.44 -12.15 -3.77
C LEU A 403 24.34 -12.87 -4.78
N GLU A 404 24.12 -12.61 -6.07
CA GLU A 404 24.94 -13.06 -7.20
C GLU A 404 26.21 -12.22 -7.37
N ALA A 405 26.13 -10.89 -7.30
CA ALA A 405 27.31 -10.02 -7.29
C ALA A 405 28.26 -10.35 -6.13
N ALA A 406 27.71 -10.58 -4.93
CA ALA A 406 28.47 -11.06 -3.79
C ALA A 406 28.97 -12.52 -3.95
N LYS A 407 28.40 -13.32 -4.86
CA LYS A 407 28.91 -14.64 -5.25
C LYS A 407 30.12 -14.50 -6.20
N ALA A 408 30.02 -13.61 -7.19
CA ALA A 408 31.09 -13.32 -8.15
C ALA A 408 32.32 -12.72 -7.48
N LEU A 409 32.12 -11.83 -6.49
CA LEU A 409 33.18 -11.27 -5.63
C LEU A 409 33.73 -12.27 -4.58
N GLY A 410 33.41 -13.57 -4.68
CA GLY A 410 33.93 -14.62 -3.81
C GLY A 410 33.49 -14.54 -2.33
N ILE A 411 32.53 -13.69 -1.97
CA ILE A 411 32.17 -13.43 -0.56
C ILE A 411 31.57 -14.71 0.07
N PRO A 412 32.17 -15.27 1.14
CA PRO A 412 31.70 -16.52 1.75
C PRO A 412 30.25 -16.43 2.24
N ARG A 413 29.50 -17.54 2.15
CA ARG A 413 28.06 -17.60 2.45
C ARG A 413 27.69 -16.94 3.79
N ALA A 414 28.41 -17.25 4.87
CA ALA A 414 28.15 -16.66 6.19
C ALA A 414 28.38 -15.13 6.20
N ARG A 415 29.48 -14.63 5.62
CA ARG A 415 29.76 -13.19 5.55
C ARG A 415 28.72 -12.47 4.67
N ARG A 416 28.28 -13.10 3.58
CA ARG A 416 27.21 -12.59 2.70
C ARG A 416 25.88 -12.50 3.45
N PHE A 417 25.49 -13.55 4.17
CA PHE A 417 24.27 -13.56 4.97
C PHE A 417 24.29 -12.47 6.04
N PHE A 418 25.29 -12.46 6.93
CA PHE A 418 25.32 -11.53 8.07
C PHE A 418 25.62 -10.07 7.71
N ARG A 419 26.29 -9.77 6.58
CA ARG A 419 26.60 -8.38 6.18
C ARG A 419 25.78 -7.82 5.02
N ILE A 420 25.08 -8.65 4.23
CA ILE A 420 24.31 -8.20 3.06
C ILE A 420 22.84 -8.61 3.21
N THR A 421 22.54 -9.91 3.33
CA THR A 421 21.16 -10.41 3.36
C THR A 421 20.42 -9.96 4.63
N LEU A 422 20.94 -10.32 5.80
CA LEU A 422 20.26 -10.09 7.09
C LEU A 422 20.01 -8.60 7.39
N PRO A 423 20.96 -7.65 7.19
CA PRO A 423 20.73 -6.22 7.45
C PRO A 423 19.75 -5.53 6.49
N GLN A 424 19.34 -6.20 5.41
CA GLN A 424 18.29 -5.73 4.50
C GLN A 424 16.96 -6.43 4.82
N ALA A 425 16.97 -7.77 4.92
CA ALA A 425 15.82 -8.56 5.34
C ALA A 425 15.22 -8.08 6.67
N ALA A 426 16.06 -7.73 7.66
CA ALA A 426 15.62 -7.20 8.96
C ALA A 426 14.67 -5.99 8.83
N ARG A 427 14.80 -5.16 7.80
CA ARG A 427 13.94 -3.98 7.58
C ARG A 427 12.51 -4.36 7.18
N ALA A 428 12.34 -5.50 6.51
CA ALA A 428 11.03 -6.07 6.17
C ALA A 428 10.50 -7.00 7.27
N ILE A 429 11.38 -7.66 8.02
CA ILE A 429 11.02 -8.56 9.12
C ILE A 429 10.51 -7.78 10.33
N LEU A 430 11.24 -6.76 10.80
CA LEU A 430 10.98 -6.13 12.10
C LEU A 430 9.61 -5.46 12.24
N PRO A 431 9.10 -4.66 11.27
CA PRO A 431 7.77 -4.05 11.40
C PRO A 431 6.67 -5.11 11.60
N ASN A 432 6.71 -6.15 10.77
CA ASN A 432 5.78 -7.26 10.84
C ASN A 432 5.96 -8.09 12.13
N ALA A 433 7.20 -8.30 12.57
CA ALA A 433 7.49 -8.97 13.83
C ALA A 433 6.91 -8.23 15.05
N PHE A 434 6.99 -6.90 15.10
CA PHE A 434 6.36 -6.11 16.17
C PHE A 434 4.84 -6.12 16.09
N ASN A 435 4.26 -6.09 14.88
CA ASN A 435 2.82 -6.26 14.69
C ASN A 435 2.34 -7.62 15.25
N GLU A 436 3.08 -8.72 15.04
CA GLU A 436 2.76 -10.02 15.64
C GLU A 436 2.88 -10.02 17.17
N ILE A 437 3.89 -9.36 17.76
CA ILE A 437 3.99 -9.25 19.24
C ILE A 437 2.79 -8.48 19.82
N ILE A 438 2.34 -7.42 19.13
CA ILE A 438 1.14 -6.66 19.51
C ILE A 438 -0.13 -7.49 19.35
N SER A 439 -0.22 -8.33 18.31
CA SER A 439 -1.31 -9.28 18.12
C SER A 439 -1.30 -10.38 19.18
N LEU A 440 -0.13 -10.91 19.54
CA LEU A 440 0.03 -11.93 20.59
C LEU A 440 -0.36 -11.38 21.97
N LEU A 441 -0.01 -10.13 22.29
CA LEU A 441 -0.41 -9.47 23.53
C LEU A 441 -1.92 -9.34 23.67
N LYS A 442 -2.64 -9.07 22.57
CA LYS A 442 -4.11 -9.10 22.53
C LYS A 442 -4.62 -10.55 22.58
N GLY A 443 -3.90 -11.47 21.94
CA GLY A 443 -4.20 -12.90 21.87
C GLY A 443 -4.15 -13.65 23.20
N THR A 444 -3.42 -13.14 24.22
CA THR A 444 -3.46 -13.75 25.57
C THR A 444 -4.85 -13.72 26.18
N SER A 445 -5.72 -12.79 25.77
CA SER A 445 -7.12 -12.77 26.22
C SER A 445 -7.87 -14.07 25.93
N VAL A 446 -7.45 -14.85 24.93
CA VAL A 446 -8.02 -16.17 24.59
C VAL A 446 -7.71 -17.22 25.67
N LEU A 447 -6.67 -17.04 26.49
CA LEU A 447 -6.28 -17.96 27.58
C LEU A 447 -7.35 -18.07 28.68
N PHE A 448 -8.34 -17.17 28.70
CA PHE A 448 -9.52 -17.29 29.57
C PHE A 448 -10.27 -18.63 29.38
N ILE A 449 -10.20 -19.22 28.19
CA ILE A 449 -10.89 -20.49 27.86
C ILE A 449 -10.30 -21.69 28.62
N ILE A 450 -9.04 -21.60 29.07
CA ILE A 450 -8.36 -22.59 29.92
C ILE A 450 -8.22 -22.10 31.37
N ALA A 451 -9.08 -21.16 31.78
CA ALA A 451 -9.16 -20.57 33.12
C ALA A 451 -7.86 -19.93 33.64
N LEU A 452 -6.95 -19.51 32.75
CA LEU A 452 -5.67 -18.94 33.13
C LEU A 452 -5.84 -17.49 33.63
N PRO A 453 -5.30 -17.11 34.81
CA PRO A 453 -5.57 -15.81 35.45
C PRO A 453 -4.72 -14.66 34.87
N GLU A 454 -4.90 -14.39 33.58
CA GLU A 454 -4.39 -13.20 32.90
C GLU A 454 -5.45 -12.07 32.89
N LEU A 455 -5.12 -10.89 32.37
CA LEU A 455 -5.92 -9.66 32.50
C LEU A 455 -7.43 -9.83 32.23
N PHE A 456 -7.80 -10.37 31.07
CA PHE A 456 -9.21 -10.49 30.66
C PHE A 456 -9.97 -11.52 31.52
N TYR A 457 -9.34 -12.66 31.83
CA TYR A 457 -9.94 -13.64 32.74
C TYR A 457 -10.12 -13.08 34.16
N THR A 458 -9.11 -12.40 34.72
CA THR A 458 -9.22 -11.77 36.05
C THR A 458 -10.36 -10.75 36.09
N VAL A 459 -10.45 -9.90 35.08
CA VAL A 459 -11.54 -8.93 34.92
C VAL A 459 -12.91 -9.62 34.82
N GLN A 460 -13.00 -10.74 34.10
CA GLN A 460 -14.21 -11.55 33.99
C GLN A 460 -14.63 -12.20 35.30
N VAL A 461 -13.71 -12.78 36.06
CA VAL A 461 -13.99 -13.35 37.40
C VAL A 461 -14.49 -12.26 38.36
N ILE A 462 -13.97 -11.03 38.26
CA ILE A 462 -14.45 -9.92 39.08
C ILE A 462 -15.87 -9.50 38.65
N TYR A 463 -16.11 -9.23 37.35
CA TYR A 463 -17.44 -8.75 36.94
C TYR A 463 -18.55 -9.80 37.09
N ASN A 464 -18.23 -11.09 36.97
CA ASN A 464 -19.20 -12.17 37.22
C ASN A 464 -19.57 -12.29 38.70
N ARG A 465 -18.78 -11.72 39.63
CA ARG A 465 -19.05 -11.75 41.08
C ARG A 465 -19.76 -10.49 41.59
N ASN A 466 -19.49 -9.32 41.01
CA ASN A 466 -20.07 -8.04 41.45
C ASN A 466 -21.09 -7.43 40.45
N ALA A 467 -21.36 -8.11 39.34
CA ALA A 467 -22.21 -7.67 38.22
C ALA A 467 -21.78 -6.35 37.53
N GLN A 468 -20.56 -5.85 37.78
CA GLN A 468 -20.06 -4.58 37.22
C GLN A 468 -19.40 -4.79 35.85
N VAL A 469 -20.15 -5.33 34.88
CA VAL A 469 -19.61 -5.74 33.56
C VAL A 469 -18.92 -4.59 32.80
N VAL A 470 -19.61 -3.47 32.59
CA VAL A 470 -19.10 -2.35 31.77
C VAL A 470 -17.86 -1.68 32.38
N PRO A 471 -17.81 -1.30 33.67
CA PRO A 471 -16.62 -0.67 34.27
C PRO A 471 -15.38 -1.58 34.24
N LEU A 472 -15.57 -2.88 34.43
CA LEU A 472 -14.47 -3.84 34.48
C LEU A 472 -13.95 -4.18 33.07
N LEU A 473 -14.83 -4.30 32.07
CA LEU A 473 -14.40 -4.37 30.67
C LEU A 473 -13.66 -3.09 30.23
N LEU A 474 -14.03 -1.92 30.75
CA LEU A 474 -13.28 -0.68 30.52
C LEU A 474 -11.87 -0.74 31.15
N VAL A 475 -11.71 -1.31 32.36
CA VAL A 475 -10.38 -1.54 32.97
C VAL A 475 -9.49 -2.40 32.06
N ALA A 476 -10.00 -3.53 31.55
CA ALA A 476 -9.24 -4.36 30.59
C ALA A 476 -8.92 -3.59 29.30
N THR A 477 -9.91 -2.89 28.73
CA THR A 477 -9.75 -2.13 27.47
C THR A 477 -8.68 -1.05 27.59
N VAL A 478 -8.68 -0.28 28.67
CA VAL A 478 -7.68 0.77 28.90
C VAL A 478 -6.29 0.16 29.13
N TRP A 479 -6.16 -0.94 29.89
CA TRP A 479 -4.86 -1.59 30.09
C TRP A 479 -4.29 -2.21 28.81
N TYR A 480 -5.08 -2.94 28.01
CA TYR A 480 -4.64 -3.41 26.69
C TYR A 480 -4.26 -2.24 25.77
N THR A 481 -5.00 -1.12 25.81
CA THR A 481 -4.67 0.09 25.04
C THR A 481 -3.34 0.71 25.49
N ILE A 482 -3.06 0.75 26.80
CA ILE A 482 -1.78 1.24 27.34
C ILE A 482 -0.62 0.37 26.86
N PHE A 483 -0.66 -0.95 27.05
CA PHE A 483 0.46 -1.81 26.68
C PHE A 483 0.67 -1.89 25.16
N THR A 484 -0.41 -1.98 24.37
CA THR A 484 -0.27 -1.95 22.90
C THR A 484 0.26 -0.60 22.40
N SER A 485 -0.07 0.52 23.06
CA SER A 485 0.54 1.83 22.78
C SER A 485 2.02 1.87 23.14
N VAL A 486 2.43 1.32 24.29
CA VAL A 486 3.84 1.22 24.70
C VAL A 486 4.63 0.38 23.70
N LEU A 487 4.11 -0.79 23.30
CA LEU A 487 4.74 -1.62 22.25
C LEU A 487 4.83 -0.88 20.91
N SER A 488 3.78 -0.16 20.50
CA SER A 488 3.77 0.64 19.25
C SER A 488 4.81 1.77 19.28
N VAL A 489 5.07 2.38 20.44
CA VAL A 489 6.13 3.38 20.63
C VAL A 489 7.52 2.73 20.55
N ILE A 490 7.70 1.56 21.16
CA ILE A 490 8.96 0.77 21.07
C ILE A 490 9.23 0.38 19.60
N GLN A 491 8.22 -0.16 18.91
CA GLN A 491 8.24 -0.47 17.49
C GLN A 491 8.69 0.74 16.66
N PHE A 492 8.03 1.90 16.80
CA PHE A 492 8.38 3.11 16.05
C PHE A 492 9.86 3.51 16.19
N TYR A 493 10.42 3.44 17.42
CA TYR A 493 11.83 3.78 17.63
C TYR A 493 12.79 2.74 17.03
N ILE A 494 12.42 1.47 17.02
CA ILE A 494 13.21 0.38 16.42
C ILE A 494 13.14 0.44 14.89
N GLU A 495 11.95 0.60 14.30
CA GLU A 495 11.78 0.83 12.86
C GLU A 495 12.60 2.05 12.38
N ARG A 496 12.54 3.16 13.11
CA ARG A 496 13.37 4.36 12.84
C ARG A 496 14.87 4.12 13.01
N HIS A 497 15.29 3.09 13.75
CA HIS A 497 16.70 2.66 13.78
C HIS A 497 17.08 1.90 12.51
N PHE A 498 16.27 0.93 12.08
CA PHE A 498 16.57 0.08 10.92
C PHE A 498 16.27 0.74 9.56
N ALA A 499 15.48 1.81 9.52
CA ALA A 499 15.25 2.63 8.31
C ALA A 499 16.45 3.50 7.90
N ARG A 500 17.48 3.64 8.76
CA ARG A 500 18.66 4.47 8.52
C ARG A 500 19.42 3.99 7.28
N GLY A 501 19.56 4.88 6.29
CA GLY A 501 20.25 4.60 5.03
C GLY A 501 19.36 4.08 3.89
N ALA A 502 18.05 3.87 4.12
CA ALA A 502 17.08 3.62 3.04
C ALA A 502 16.39 4.91 2.59
N THR A 503 16.16 5.85 3.50
CA THR A 503 15.54 7.16 3.25
C THR A 503 16.52 8.29 3.54
N ARG A 504 16.45 9.37 2.74
CA ARG A 504 17.31 10.56 2.90
C ARG A 504 16.92 11.40 4.12
N GLU A 505 15.65 11.32 4.54
CA GLU A 505 15.12 11.89 5.78
C GLU A 505 14.32 10.85 6.57
N LEU A 506 14.47 10.82 7.89
CA LEU A 506 13.77 9.89 8.78
C LEU A 506 12.41 10.48 9.24
N PRO A 507 11.30 9.73 9.16
CA PRO A 507 9.96 10.24 9.48
C PRO A 507 9.89 10.80 10.91
N PRO A 508 9.31 12.01 11.11
CA PRO A 508 9.44 12.75 12.36
C PRO A 508 8.85 12.00 13.56
N THR A 509 9.59 12.01 14.68
CA THR A 509 9.15 11.36 15.93
C THR A 509 7.82 11.95 16.42
N PRO A 510 7.03 11.22 17.24
CA PRO A 510 5.80 11.76 17.83
C PRO A 510 6.02 13.11 18.52
N ILE A 511 7.13 13.26 19.25
CA ILE A 511 7.54 14.51 19.92
C ILE A 511 7.87 15.61 18.88
N GLN A 512 8.54 15.28 17.77
CA GLN A 512 8.81 16.23 16.68
C GLN A 512 7.53 16.65 15.95
N ARG A 513 6.57 15.73 15.74
CA ARG A 513 5.25 16.05 15.17
C ARG A 513 4.45 16.97 16.10
N ALA A 514 4.35 16.64 17.39
CA ALA A 514 3.71 17.51 18.38
C ALA A 514 4.37 18.90 18.46
N ARG A 515 5.71 18.98 18.48
CA ARG A 515 6.48 20.25 18.48
C ARG A 515 6.50 21.01 17.15
N ARG A 516 6.02 20.42 16.04
CA ARG A 516 5.69 21.13 14.79
C ARG A 516 4.26 21.64 14.88
N TRP A 517 3.29 20.75 15.10
CA TRP A 517 1.87 21.07 15.24
C TRP A 517 1.61 22.23 16.22
N LEU A 518 2.19 22.20 17.44
CA LEU A 518 2.08 23.28 18.42
C LEU A 518 2.69 24.61 17.96
N ARG A 519 3.71 24.59 17.10
CA ARG A 519 4.33 25.78 16.49
C ARG A 519 3.52 26.32 15.31
N ASP A 520 2.80 25.44 14.62
CA ASP A 520 2.03 25.76 13.42
C ASP A 520 0.62 26.28 13.77
N LEU A 521 0.12 26.03 14.99
CA LEU A 521 -1.18 26.51 15.50
C LEU A 521 -1.40 28.03 15.25
N PRO A 522 -0.47 28.95 15.58
CA PRO A 522 -0.70 30.39 15.41
C PRO A 522 -0.79 30.81 13.93
N ALA A 523 -0.17 30.07 13.02
CA ALA A 523 -0.27 30.32 11.58
C ALA A 523 -1.64 29.84 11.04
N ARG A 524 -2.11 28.66 11.48
CA ARG A 524 -3.43 28.12 11.12
C ARG A 524 -4.57 29.04 11.58
N PHE A 525 -4.48 29.62 12.78
CA PHE A 525 -5.43 30.62 13.30
C PHE A 525 -5.34 32.02 12.66
N ARG A 526 -4.38 32.26 11.76
CA ARG A 526 -4.31 33.46 10.90
C ARG A 526 -4.90 33.17 9.52
N ALA A 527 -4.47 32.08 8.86
CA ALA A 527 -4.98 31.70 7.55
C ALA A 527 -6.52 31.60 7.50
N GLY A 528 -7.14 30.92 8.46
CA GLY A 528 -8.61 30.82 8.56
C GLY A 528 -9.34 32.13 8.95
N ARG A 529 -8.61 33.24 9.12
CA ARG A 529 -9.14 34.59 9.36
C ARG A 529 -9.08 35.44 8.10
N ASP A 530 -8.04 35.23 7.28
CA ASP A 530 -7.82 35.92 6.01
C ASP A 530 -8.70 35.34 4.88
N GLU A 531 -9.17 34.10 5.02
CA GLU A 531 -10.14 33.46 4.10
C GLU A 531 -11.59 33.99 4.23
N VAL A 532 -11.94 34.75 5.28
CA VAL A 532 -13.28 35.31 5.45
C VAL A 532 -13.41 36.60 4.62
N PRO A 533 -14.23 36.65 3.55
CA PRO A 533 -14.29 37.83 2.68
C PRO A 533 -14.69 39.09 3.44
N ALA A 534 -14.10 40.23 3.10
CA ALA A 534 -14.37 41.50 3.77
C ALA A 534 -15.87 41.89 3.76
N SER A 535 -16.64 41.43 2.76
CA SER A 535 -18.10 41.59 2.71
C SER A 535 -18.85 40.83 3.81
N VAL A 536 -18.34 39.67 4.25
CA VAL A 536 -18.91 38.88 5.37
C VAL A 536 -18.53 39.53 6.70
N GLN A 537 -17.30 40.04 6.83
CA GLN A 537 -16.88 40.79 8.01
C GLN A 537 -17.70 42.10 8.16
N ALA A 538 -17.97 42.79 7.05
CA ALA A 538 -18.82 43.98 7.02
C ALA A 538 -20.29 43.68 7.35
N ALA A 539 -20.84 42.55 6.89
CA ALA A 539 -22.20 42.12 7.25
C ALA A 539 -22.32 41.87 8.76
N ILE A 540 -21.40 41.10 9.35
CA ILE A 540 -21.38 40.83 10.80
C ILE A 540 -21.20 42.13 11.60
N ALA A 541 -20.40 43.08 11.12
CA ALA A 541 -20.24 44.39 11.77
C ALA A 541 -21.46 45.32 11.65
N ALA A 542 -22.33 45.10 10.65
CA ALA A 542 -23.57 45.86 10.46
C ALA A 542 -24.77 45.27 11.25
N GLU A 543 -24.68 44.01 11.69
CA GLU A 543 -25.73 43.30 12.45
C GLU A 543 -25.54 43.41 13.99
N VAL A 544 -24.49 44.12 14.43
CA VAL A 544 -24.11 44.35 15.84
C VAL A 544 -24.17 45.86 16.19
N LYS A 545 -24.98 46.63 15.46
CA LYS A 545 -25.06 48.10 15.61
C LYS A 545 -26.45 48.67 15.30
#